data_AF-A0A957Z165-F1
#
_entry.id   AF-A0A957Z165-F1
#
_cell.length_a   1.000
_cell.length_b   1.000
_cell.length_c   1.000
_cell.angle_alpha   90.00
_cell.angle_beta   90.00
_cell.angle_gamma   90.00
#
_symmetry.space_group_name_H-M   'P 1'
#
loop_
_entity.id
_entity.type
_entity.pdbx_description
1 polymer ?
#
loop_
_entity_poly.entity_id
_entity_poly.type
_entity_poly.pdbx_seq_one_letter_code
_entity_poly.pdbx_strand_id
1 'polypeptide(L)'
;MTTKQVAMKQLTVPVIGMTCANCVKAVERNAKKVENVNDALVNFASEKLTVDYDPAVIKPQAVLSDVIARVEKAGYQVPTEQTELALLGMTCANCANTIQRRLNKVEGVIIAEVNYASEKASVSYVPGVTDYGELVAAVRKAGYDVVEAEAGAEPEDAEAAAREAEVRHQWRRLIVGVLFSLP
;
A
#
# COMPACT_ATOMS: atom_id res chain seq x y z
N MET A 1 25.51 29.16 7.09
CA MET A 1 24.74 28.57 5.97
C MET A 1 24.44 27.13 6.33
N THR A 2 23.37 26.91 7.07
CA THR A 2 22.98 25.59 7.55
C THR A 2 22.19 24.92 6.43
N THR A 3 22.80 23.98 5.70
CA THR A 3 22.07 23.07 4.82
C THR A 3 21.10 22.28 5.68
N LYS A 4 19.85 22.73 5.71
CA LYS A 4 18.73 22.02 6.34
C LYS A 4 18.62 20.70 5.59
N GLN A 5 19.10 19.61 6.18
CA GLN A 5 19.04 18.28 5.61
C GLN A 5 17.56 17.89 5.58
N VAL A 6 16.93 18.09 4.42
CA VAL A 6 15.53 17.73 4.20
C VAL A 6 15.49 16.20 4.20
N ALA A 7 14.67 15.62 5.08
CA ALA A 7 14.42 14.18 5.08
C ALA A 7 13.57 13.84 3.86
N MET A 8 14.24 13.53 2.74
CA MET A 8 13.56 13.08 1.53
C MET A 8 12.86 11.76 1.80
N LYS A 9 11.63 11.64 1.29
CA LYS A 9 10.85 10.42 1.34
C LYS A 9 10.69 9.86 -0.06
N GLN A 10 10.77 8.54 -0.17
CA GLN A 10 10.60 7.83 -1.43
C GLN A 10 9.18 7.32 -1.53
N LEU A 11 8.56 7.49 -2.69
CA LEU A 11 7.27 6.90 -3.06
C LEU A 11 7.51 6.00 -4.25
N THR A 12 7.27 4.70 -4.09
CA THR A 12 7.39 3.73 -5.17
C THR A 12 6.01 3.38 -5.69
N VAL A 13 5.79 3.46 -7.00
CA VAL A 13 4.53 3.14 -7.67
C VAL A 13 4.76 2.18 -8.84
N PRO A 14 3.90 1.16 -9.04
CA PRO A 14 3.92 0.32 -10.24
C PRO A 14 3.52 1.11 -11.49
N VAL A 15 4.14 0.80 -12.62
CA VAL A 15 3.84 1.42 -13.92
C VAL A 15 3.75 0.33 -14.99
N ILE A 16 2.60 0.26 -15.66
CA ILE A 16 2.28 -0.72 -16.70
C ILE A 16 2.42 -0.08 -18.09
N GLY A 17 2.82 -0.90 -19.07
CA GLY A 17 2.89 -0.50 -20.49
C GLY A 17 4.30 -0.11 -20.96
N MET A 18 5.33 -0.27 -20.12
CA MET A 18 6.71 -0.05 -20.53
C MET A 18 7.25 -1.28 -21.26
N THR A 19 7.54 -1.15 -22.55
CA THR A 19 8.06 -2.27 -23.39
C THR A 19 9.48 -2.06 -23.88
N CYS A 20 10.11 -0.91 -23.58
CA CYS A 20 11.42 -0.55 -24.09
C CYS A 20 12.19 0.39 -23.14
N ALA A 21 13.52 0.40 -23.23
CA ALA A 21 14.38 1.32 -22.46
C ALA A 21 14.08 2.81 -22.74
N ASN A 22 13.55 3.15 -23.91
CA ASN A 22 13.10 4.51 -24.21
C ASN A 22 11.80 4.88 -23.46
N CYS A 23 10.96 3.89 -23.13
CA CYS A 23 9.75 4.09 -22.33
C CYS A 23 10.09 4.53 -20.91
N VAL A 24 11.08 3.86 -20.30
CA VAL A 24 11.63 4.19 -18.98
C VAL A 24 12.02 5.68 -18.91
N LYS A 25 12.86 6.14 -19.86
CA LYS A 25 13.28 7.55 -19.91
C LYS A 25 12.13 8.52 -20.17
N ALA A 26 11.04 8.09 -20.80
CA ALA A 26 9.86 8.93 -20.99
C ALA A 26 9.09 9.08 -19.66
N VAL A 27 8.91 7.99 -18.91
CA VAL A 27 8.27 7.99 -17.60
C VAL A 27 9.07 8.84 -16.61
N GLU A 28 10.37 8.60 -16.46
CA GLU A 28 11.25 9.36 -15.54
C GLU A 28 11.20 10.87 -15.80
N ARG A 29 11.34 11.28 -17.07
CA ARG A 29 11.31 12.69 -17.46
C ARG A 29 9.95 13.35 -17.22
N ASN A 30 8.85 12.62 -17.24
CA ASN A 30 7.53 13.18 -16.94
C ASN A 30 7.24 13.20 -15.44
N ALA A 31 7.64 12.17 -14.71
CA ALA A 31 7.54 12.13 -13.25
C ALA A 31 8.37 13.24 -12.58
N LYS A 32 9.58 13.52 -13.10
CA LYS A 32 10.44 14.61 -12.61
C LYS A 32 9.89 16.02 -12.84
N LYS A 33 8.84 16.18 -13.66
CA LYS A 33 8.14 17.47 -13.88
C LYS A 33 7.02 17.74 -12.88
N VAL A 34 6.74 16.80 -11.98
CA VAL A 34 5.81 17.02 -10.87
C VAL A 34 6.44 18.06 -9.92
N GLU A 35 5.63 19.01 -9.46
CA GLU A 35 6.12 20.04 -8.55
C GLU A 35 6.54 19.40 -7.21
N ASN A 36 7.69 19.82 -6.69
CA ASN A 36 8.27 19.32 -5.43
C ASN A 36 8.76 17.85 -5.45
N VAL A 37 8.91 17.27 -6.65
CA VAL A 37 9.67 16.03 -6.87
C VAL A 37 11.13 16.38 -7.17
N ASN A 38 12.06 15.80 -6.41
CA ASN A 38 13.50 16.01 -6.59
C ASN A 38 14.08 15.06 -7.63
N ASP A 39 13.75 13.78 -7.52
CA ASP A 39 14.22 12.75 -8.44
C ASP A 39 13.16 11.69 -8.73
N ALA A 40 13.31 11.05 -9.88
CA ALA A 40 12.40 10.02 -10.36
C ALA A 40 13.20 8.96 -11.13
N LEU A 41 13.18 7.73 -10.63
CA LEU A 41 13.95 6.60 -11.15
C LEU A 41 13.02 5.44 -11.44
N VAL A 42 13.14 4.85 -12.62
CA VAL A 42 12.35 3.68 -13.00
C VAL A 42 13.23 2.45 -13.00
N ASN A 43 12.82 1.44 -12.23
CA ASN A 43 13.33 0.10 -12.36
C ASN A 43 12.48 -0.67 -13.36
N PHE A 44 13.02 -0.87 -14.56
CA PHE A 44 12.35 -1.61 -15.62
C PHE A 44 12.10 -3.08 -15.28
N ALA A 45 13.03 -3.73 -14.54
CA ALA A 45 12.92 -5.16 -14.21
C ALA A 45 11.79 -5.45 -13.23
N SER A 46 11.48 -4.50 -12.33
CA SER A 46 10.39 -4.62 -11.38
C SER A 46 9.17 -3.76 -11.74
N GLU A 47 9.17 -3.14 -12.92
CA GLU A 47 8.10 -2.25 -13.42
C GLU A 47 7.67 -1.16 -12.40
N LYS A 48 8.64 -0.63 -11.64
CA LYS A 48 8.39 0.31 -10.54
C LYS A 48 9.06 1.65 -10.81
N LEU A 49 8.30 2.73 -10.65
CA LEU A 49 8.79 4.10 -10.59
C LEU A 49 8.97 4.50 -9.13
N THR A 50 10.15 4.97 -8.74
CA THR A 50 10.42 5.54 -7.42
C THR A 50 10.62 7.04 -7.56
N VAL A 51 9.93 7.80 -6.73
CA VAL A 51 9.92 9.26 -6.73
C VAL A 51 10.35 9.78 -5.38
N ASP A 52 11.34 10.67 -5.37
CA ASP A 52 11.83 11.31 -4.15
C ASP A 52 11.19 12.69 -3.99
N TYR A 53 10.54 12.93 -2.85
CA TYR A 53 9.84 14.19 -2.57
C TYR A 53 10.09 14.67 -1.14
N ASP A 54 9.81 15.95 -0.89
CA ASP A 54 9.89 16.55 0.44
C ASP A 54 8.51 16.47 1.15
N PRO A 55 8.35 15.61 2.17
CA PRO A 55 7.10 15.49 2.91
C PRO A 55 6.75 16.72 3.76
N ALA A 56 7.69 17.66 3.97
CA ALA A 56 7.42 18.92 4.66
C ALA A 56 6.73 19.96 3.77
N VAL A 57 6.85 19.84 2.44
CA VAL A 57 6.30 20.78 1.46
C VAL A 57 5.00 20.26 0.85
N ILE A 58 4.95 18.96 0.52
CA ILE A 58 3.81 18.36 -0.16
C ILE A 58 3.35 17.07 0.52
N LYS A 59 2.03 16.85 0.56
CA LYS A 59 1.45 15.63 1.14
C LYS A 59 1.68 14.44 0.20
N PRO A 60 1.92 13.23 0.73
CA PRO A 60 2.15 12.02 -0.08
C PRO A 60 1.04 11.78 -1.13
N GLN A 61 -0.21 11.95 -0.72
CA GLN A 61 -1.38 11.79 -1.58
C GLN A 61 -1.40 12.74 -2.78
N ALA A 62 -0.98 14.01 -2.59
CA ALA A 62 -0.94 14.97 -3.68
C ALA A 62 0.16 14.63 -4.69
N VAL A 63 1.34 14.24 -4.20
CA VAL A 63 2.44 13.75 -5.06
C VAL A 63 1.98 12.54 -5.87
N LEU A 64 1.32 11.57 -5.23
CA LEU A 64 0.84 10.36 -5.89
C LEU A 64 -0.10 10.69 -7.06
N SER A 65 -1.13 11.52 -6.81
CA SER A 65 -2.10 11.91 -7.84
C SER A 65 -1.44 12.66 -9.00
N ASP A 66 -0.50 13.57 -8.72
CA ASP A 66 0.21 14.32 -9.75
C ASP A 66 1.15 13.41 -10.57
N VAL A 67 1.83 12.47 -9.91
CA VAL A 67 2.68 11.47 -10.57
C VAL A 67 1.83 10.59 -11.49
N ILE A 68 0.70 10.06 -11.01
CA ILE A 68 -0.22 9.24 -11.83
C ILE A 68 -0.64 10.03 -13.07
N ALA A 69 -1.13 11.26 -12.90
CA ALA A 69 -1.56 12.11 -14.02
C ALA A 69 -0.44 12.38 -15.04
N ARG A 70 0.81 12.53 -14.59
CA ARG A 70 1.96 12.73 -15.49
C ARG A 70 2.38 11.45 -16.21
N VAL A 71 2.29 10.30 -15.55
CA VAL A 71 2.57 8.98 -16.13
C VAL A 71 1.52 8.65 -17.20
N GLU A 72 0.24 8.91 -16.92
CA GLU A 72 -0.86 8.76 -17.88
C GLU A 72 -0.71 9.69 -19.08
N LYS A 73 -0.32 10.95 -18.86
CA LYS A 73 -0.02 11.89 -19.94
C LYS A 73 1.16 11.44 -20.81
N ALA A 74 2.07 10.64 -20.26
CA ALA A 74 3.17 10.05 -21.01
C ALA A 74 2.77 8.78 -21.79
N GLY A 75 1.53 8.31 -21.64
CA GLY A 75 0.98 7.14 -22.33
C GLY A 75 1.13 5.82 -21.58
N TYR A 76 1.41 5.86 -20.27
CA TYR A 76 1.56 4.68 -19.42
C TYR A 76 0.48 4.65 -18.35
N GLN A 77 0.29 3.51 -17.68
CA GLN A 77 -0.77 3.37 -16.69
C GLN A 77 -0.19 3.03 -15.32
N VAL A 78 -0.76 3.61 -14.27
CA VAL A 78 -0.55 3.14 -12.90
C VAL A 78 -1.79 2.33 -12.54
N PRO A 79 -1.68 1.05 -12.13
CA PRO A 79 -2.84 0.28 -11.71
C PRO A 79 -3.48 0.97 -10.50
N THR A 80 -4.80 1.11 -10.52
CA THR A 80 -5.57 1.67 -9.41
C THR A 80 -6.72 0.73 -9.10
N GLU A 81 -7.00 0.56 -7.82
CA GLU A 81 -8.10 -0.25 -7.33
C GLU A 81 -8.98 0.60 -6.41
N GLN A 82 -10.28 0.29 -6.39
CA GLN A 82 -11.24 0.90 -5.49
C GLN A 82 -11.89 -0.18 -4.65
N THR A 83 -11.88 0.00 -3.33
CA THR A 83 -12.51 -0.91 -2.38
C THR A 83 -13.46 -0.17 -1.45
N GLU A 84 -14.47 -0.88 -0.95
CA GLU A 84 -15.38 -0.39 0.07
C GLU A 84 -15.08 -1.10 1.40
N LEU A 85 -14.82 -0.30 2.44
CA LEU A 85 -14.67 -0.78 3.81
C LEU A 85 -15.98 -0.51 4.55
N ALA A 86 -16.64 -1.56 5.04
CA ALA A 86 -17.76 -1.43 5.95
C ALA A 86 -17.22 -1.18 7.36
N LEU A 87 -17.55 -0.03 7.95
CA LEU A 87 -16.94 0.46 9.19
C LEU A 87 -17.86 0.22 10.39
N LEU A 88 -17.27 -0.09 11.54
CA LEU A 88 -17.95 -0.28 12.81
C LEU A 88 -17.60 0.83 13.82
N GLY A 89 -18.58 1.20 14.64
CA GLY A 89 -18.36 2.14 15.76
C GLY A 89 -18.36 3.61 15.37
N MET A 90 -18.81 3.97 14.16
CA MET A 90 -19.01 5.36 13.78
C MET A 90 -20.37 5.87 14.27
N THR A 91 -20.38 6.89 15.13
CA THR A 91 -21.63 7.46 15.69
C THR A 91 -21.85 8.92 15.32
N CYS A 92 -20.89 9.56 14.63
CA CYS A 92 -20.94 10.99 14.31
C CYS A 92 -20.14 11.33 13.05
N ALA A 93 -20.50 12.42 12.38
CA ALA A 93 -19.73 12.98 11.25
C ALA A 93 -18.27 13.28 11.59
N ASN A 94 -17.95 13.61 12.86
CA ASN A 94 -16.58 13.83 13.29
C ASN A 94 -15.74 12.54 13.33
N CYS A 95 -16.37 11.39 13.59
CA CYS A 95 -15.74 10.07 13.49
C CYS A 95 -15.34 9.77 12.05
N ALA A 96 -16.27 9.97 11.10
CA ALA A 96 -16.00 9.81 9.68
C ALA A 96 -14.84 10.69 9.18
N ASN A 97 -14.84 11.98 9.56
CA ASN A 97 -13.73 12.89 9.23
C ASN A 97 -12.38 12.42 9.80
N THR A 98 -12.39 11.78 10.97
CA THR A 98 -11.17 11.27 11.60
C THR A 98 -10.62 10.07 10.84
N ILE A 99 -11.48 9.11 10.49
CA ILE A 99 -11.10 7.94 9.70
C ILE A 99 -10.63 8.37 8.31
N GLN A 100 -11.39 9.26 7.64
CA GLN A 100 -11.03 9.79 6.33
C GLN A 100 -9.63 10.44 6.33
N ARG A 101 -9.32 11.25 7.35
CA ARG A 101 -7.99 11.88 7.48
C ARG A 101 -6.88 10.89 7.78
N ARG A 102 -7.19 9.72 8.36
CA ARG A 102 -6.20 8.66 8.62
C ARG A 102 -5.95 7.86 7.36
N LEU A 103 -7.00 7.44 6.65
CA LEU A 103 -6.89 6.73 5.37
C LEU A 103 -6.16 7.55 4.31
N ASN A 104 -6.48 8.84 4.17
CA ASN A 104 -5.78 9.74 3.25
C ASN A 104 -4.29 10.00 3.59
N LYS A 105 -3.81 9.54 4.76
CA LYS A 105 -2.40 9.62 5.15
C LYS A 105 -1.64 8.32 4.92
N VAL A 106 -2.34 7.23 4.61
CA VAL A 106 -1.72 5.96 4.24
C VAL A 106 -1.01 6.19 2.90
N GLU A 107 0.16 5.58 2.74
CA GLU A 107 0.88 5.62 1.47
C GLU A 107 0.07 4.88 0.41
N GLY A 108 0.26 5.15 -0.88
CA GLY A 108 -0.51 4.47 -1.93
C GLY A 108 -2.00 4.83 -2.03
N VAL A 109 -2.61 5.51 -1.05
CA VAL A 109 -4.00 5.97 -1.12
C VAL A 109 -4.09 7.24 -1.97
N ILE A 110 -4.91 7.19 -3.03
CA ILE A 110 -5.18 8.30 -3.94
C ILE A 110 -6.29 9.16 -3.36
N ILE A 111 -7.38 8.54 -2.91
CA ILE A 111 -8.50 9.22 -2.28
C ILE A 111 -9.24 8.25 -1.37
N ALA A 112 -9.60 8.74 -0.19
CA ALA A 112 -10.52 8.06 0.73
C ALA A 112 -11.67 9.01 1.05
N GLU A 113 -12.89 8.50 0.91
CA GLU A 113 -14.14 9.18 1.25
C GLU A 113 -14.90 8.31 2.25
N VAL A 114 -15.39 8.93 3.34
CA VAL A 114 -16.10 8.21 4.39
C VAL A 114 -17.48 8.78 4.56
N ASN A 115 -18.48 7.91 4.46
CA ASN A 115 -19.88 8.26 4.66
C ASN A 115 -20.39 7.65 5.98
N TYR A 116 -20.65 8.51 6.96
CA TYR A 116 -21.15 8.07 8.27
C TYR A 116 -22.59 7.53 8.20
N ALA A 117 -23.42 8.03 7.28
CA ALA A 117 -24.82 7.64 7.19
C ALA A 117 -25.00 6.22 6.62
N SER A 118 -24.08 5.81 5.74
CA SER A 118 -24.04 4.45 5.18
C SER A 118 -23.01 3.55 5.85
N GLU A 119 -22.31 4.03 6.88
CA GLU A 119 -21.24 3.30 7.59
C GLU A 119 -20.16 2.70 6.66
N LYS A 120 -19.83 3.41 5.58
CA LYS A 120 -18.90 2.92 4.54
C LYS A 120 -17.78 3.91 4.29
N ALA A 121 -16.59 3.39 3.97
CA ALA A 121 -15.50 4.14 3.39
C ALA A 121 -15.17 3.62 1.99
N SER A 122 -15.19 4.50 1.01
CA SER A 122 -14.73 4.21 -0.35
C SER A 122 -13.29 4.67 -0.47
N VAL A 123 -12.38 3.75 -0.78
CA VAL A 123 -10.94 4.04 -0.86
C VAL A 123 -10.44 3.63 -2.24
N SER A 124 -9.82 4.58 -2.95
CA SER A 124 -9.04 4.31 -4.15
C SER A 124 -7.55 4.37 -3.83
N TYR A 125 -6.84 3.30 -4.19
CA TYR A 125 -5.45 3.10 -3.84
C TYR A 125 -4.70 2.40 -4.98
N VAL A 126 -3.37 2.43 -4.89
CA VAL A 126 -2.48 1.77 -5.85
C VAL A 126 -2.05 0.41 -5.30
N PRO A 127 -2.53 -0.72 -5.87
CA PRO A 127 -2.14 -2.05 -5.41
C PRO A 127 -0.62 -2.24 -5.56
N GLY A 128 -0.01 -2.90 -4.57
CA GLY A 128 1.44 -3.09 -4.48
C GLY A 128 2.20 -1.94 -3.81
N VAL A 129 1.53 -0.83 -3.49
CA VAL A 129 2.01 0.19 -2.54
C VAL A 129 1.31 0.04 -1.21
N THR A 130 0.00 -0.18 -1.25
CA THR A 130 -0.86 -0.49 -0.10
C THR A 130 -1.83 -1.59 -0.50
N ASP A 131 -2.29 -2.35 0.49
CA ASP A 131 -3.26 -3.43 0.34
C ASP A 131 -4.47 -3.25 1.28
N TYR A 132 -5.46 -4.14 1.16
CA TYR A 132 -6.65 -4.13 2.00
C TYR A 132 -6.31 -4.24 3.50
N GLY A 133 -5.35 -5.08 3.88
CA GLY A 133 -4.92 -5.29 5.26
C GLY A 133 -4.34 -4.02 5.89
N GLU A 134 -3.51 -3.29 5.15
CA GLU A 134 -2.97 -1.99 5.57
C GLU A 134 -4.07 -0.93 5.75
N LEU A 135 -5.09 -0.93 4.89
CA LEU A 135 -6.25 -0.04 5.03
C LEU A 135 -7.04 -0.37 6.30
N VAL A 136 -7.30 -1.66 6.56
CA VAL A 136 -7.96 -2.12 7.79
C VAL A 136 -7.14 -1.76 9.03
N ALA A 137 -5.82 -1.98 8.98
CA ALA A 137 -4.90 -1.62 10.06
C ALA A 137 -4.91 -0.10 10.34
N ALA A 138 -5.01 0.73 9.30
CA ALA A 138 -5.13 2.17 9.44
C ALA A 138 -6.45 2.60 10.11
N VAL A 139 -7.57 1.93 9.80
CA VAL A 139 -8.86 2.13 10.48
C VAL A 139 -8.78 1.71 11.95
N ARG A 140 -8.21 0.53 12.25
CA ARG A 140 -7.99 0.02 13.61
C ARG A 140 -7.12 0.96 14.44
N LYS A 141 -6.07 1.49 13.86
CA LYS A 141 -5.19 2.50 14.49
C LYS A 141 -5.92 3.83 14.74
N ALA A 142 -7.01 4.12 14.03
CA ALA A 142 -7.87 5.26 14.29
C ALA A 142 -8.88 5.02 15.44
N GLY A 143 -8.97 3.78 15.95
CA GLY A 143 -9.86 3.38 17.03
C GLY A 143 -11.22 2.85 16.59
N TYR A 144 -11.34 2.42 15.33
CA TYR A 144 -12.57 1.87 14.74
C TYR A 144 -12.30 0.48 14.17
N ASP A 145 -13.34 -0.27 13.84
CA ASP A 145 -13.17 -1.59 13.24
C ASP A 145 -13.79 -1.65 11.84
N VAL A 146 -13.44 -2.69 11.08
CA VAL A 146 -14.00 -2.96 9.75
C VAL A 146 -14.73 -4.28 9.81
N VAL A 147 -15.92 -4.36 9.22
CA VAL A 147 -16.55 -5.65 8.93
C VAL A 147 -15.73 -6.28 7.81
N GLU A 148 -14.87 -7.21 8.20
CA GLU A 148 -14.17 -8.08 7.26
C GLU A 148 -15.25 -8.92 6.57
N ALA A 149 -15.63 -8.54 5.36
CA ALA A 149 -16.27 -9.48 4.46
C ALA A 149 -15.22 -10.59 4.23
N GLU A 150 -15.61 -11.85 4.38
CA GLU A 150 -14.76 -13.03 4.19
C GLU A 150 -14.31 -13.17 2.72
N ALA A 151 -13.57 -12.18 2.23
CA ALA A 151 -13.10 -12.04 0.87
C ALA A 151 -11.57 -11.97 0.93
N GLY A 152 -10.97 -13.14 1.15
CA GLY A 152 -9.53 -13.32 1.09
C GLY A 152 -8.95 -13.78 2.41
N ALA A 153 -9.10 -15.07 2.72
CA ALA A 153 -8.05 -15.73 3.47
C ALA A 153 -6.76 -15.53 2.68
N GLU A 154 -5.85 -14.72 3.21
CA GLU A 154 -4.54 -14.50 2.62
C GLU A 154 -3.89 -15.88 2.42
N PRO A 155 -3.38 -16.20 1.22
CA PRO A 155 -2.76 -17.49 0.96
C PRO A 155 -1.55 -17.74 1.88
N GLU A 156 -0.95 -16.69 2.44
CA GLU A 156 0.16 -16.80 3.40
C GLU A 156 -0.24 -17.47 4.71
N ASP A 157 -1.40 -17.17 5.29
CA ASP A 157 -1.83 -17.78 6.55
C ASP A 157 -2.22 -19.25 6.37
N ALA A 158 -2.84 -19.58 5.23
CA ALA A 158 -3.15 -20.97 4.88
C ALA A 158 -1.89 -21.81 4.64
N GLU A 159 -0.89 -21.26 3.95
CA GLU A 159 0.40 -21.95 3.75
C GLU A 159 1.22 -22.07 5.04
N ALA A 160 1.24 -21.04 5.88
CA ALA A 160 1.93 -21.07 7.17
C ALA A 160 1.32 -22.13 8.09
N ALA A 161 -0.02 -22.16 8.22
CA ALA A 161 -0.72 -23.16 9.01
C ALA A 161 -0.48 -24.60 8.50
N ALA A 162 -0.42 -24.79 7.17
CA ALA A 162 -0.09 -26.08 6.57
C ALA A 162 1.36 -26.51 6.86
N ARG A 163 2.34 -25.60 6.76
CA ARG A 163 3.75 -25.87 7.10
C ARG A 163 3.90 -26.23 8.57
N GLU A 164 3.24 -25.51 9.47
CA GLU A 164 3.30 -25.83 10.89
C GLU A 164 2.71 -27.20 11.23
N ALA A 165 1.62 -27.59 10.56
CA ALA A 165 1.03 -28.91 10.72
C ALA A 165 1.98 -30.03 10.26
N GLU A 166 2.66 -29.85 9.13
CA GLU A 166 3.66 -30.78 8.60
C GLU A 166 4.88 -30.89 9.53
N VAL A 167 5.37 -29.76 10.02
CA VAL A 167 6.48 -29.69 10.98
C VAL A 167 6.11 -30.45 12.27
N ARG A 168 4.93 -30.21 12.85
CA ARG A 168 4.46 -30.93 14.05
C ARG A 168 4.41 -32.45 13.83
N HIS A 169 3.96 -32.89 12.66
CA HIS A 169 3.92 -34.30 12.31
C HIS A 169 5.32 -34.93 12.26
N GLN A 170 6.28 -34.25 11.64
CA GLN A 170 7.68 -34.70 11.57
C GLN A 170 8.35 -34.71 12.94
N TRP A 171 8.14 -33.68 13.77
CA TRP A 171 8.67 -33.62 15.14
C TRP A 171 8.13 -34.74 16.03
N ARG A 172 6.84 -35.10 15.89
CA ARG A 172 6.28 -36.24 16.64
C ARG A 172 6.96 -37.55 16.28
N ARG A 173 7.24 -37.80 14.99
CA ARG A 173 7.99 -39.00 14.56
C ARG A 173 9.42 -38.98 15.08
N LEU A 174 10.07 -37.82 15.09
CA LEU A 174 11.43 -37.65 15.61
C LEU A 174 11.48 -37.93 17.12
N ILE A 175 10.56 -37.35 17.91
CA ILE A 175 10.47 -37.58 19.36
C ILE A 175 10.22 -39.06 19.68
N VAL A 176 9.29 -39.71 18.96
CA VAL A 176 9.03 -41.15 19.13
C VAL A 176 10.28 -41.97 18.77
N GLY A 177 10.96 -41.64 17.67
CA GLY A 177 12.20 -42.31 17.27
C GLY A 177 13.33 -42.16 18.28
N VAL A 178 13.52 -40.97 18.85
CA VAL A 178 14.50 -40.70 19.91
C VAL A 178 14.18 -41.47 21.19
N LEU A 179 12.89 -41.54 21.58
CA LEU A 179 12.47 -42.27 22.76
C LEU A 179 12.71 -43.78 22.65
N PHE A 180 12.61 -44.34 21.45
CA PHE A 180 12.89 -45.76 21.17
C PHE A 180 14.38 -46.08 20.93
N SER A 181 15.25 -45.06 20.78
CA SER A 181 16.69 -45.24 20.55
C SER A 181 17.56 -44.95 21.78
N LEU A 182 16.97 -44.46 22.87
CA LEU A 182 17.61 -44.37 24.18
C LEU A 182 17.57 -45.74 24.88
N PRO A 183 18.73 -46.28 25.34
CA PRO A 183 18.84 -47.61 25.96
C PRO A 183 18.24 -47.69 27.37
#